data_AF-A0A4U6UW82-F1
#
_entry.id   AF-A0A4U6UW82-F1
#
_cell.length_a   1.000
_cell.length_b   1.000
_cell.length_c   1.000
_cell.angle_alpha   90.00
_cell.angle_beta   90.00
_cell.angle_gamma   90.00
#
_symmetry.space_group_name_H-M   'P 1'
#
loop_
_entity.id
_entity.type
_entity.pdbx_description
1 polymer ?
#
loop_
_entity_poly.entity_id
_entity_poly.type
_entity_poly.pdbx_seq_one_letter_code
_entity_poly.pdbx_strand_id
1 'polypeptide(L)'
;MAVSSPSTLMFLVLISSSSSALLVAPAGPNPNYEVVYLMTIKNLLEDPQGVLKNWDMMSVDPCDWNLVTCSPENLVTRLEAPGRNLSGRLSPTIENLTNLELLLLQNNNITGPIPAEVGKLAQLKKLDISSNHFYGEIPSSVAHLKSLQYFHCALLSSRDLSYNNLSGPVPRLLAGTLNVIGNPLILGANTGQDCSRTAPVPLSSNQKISQASLPTAKAKSHKFAVALGSAIACVIFLSFPIS
;
A
#
# COMPACT_ATOMS: atom_id res chain seq x y z
N MET A 1 -30.79 67.99 63.50
CA MET A 1 -30.19 66.88 64.27
C MET A 1 -31.18 65.72 64.20
N ALA A 2 -30.89 64.50 63.81
CA ALA A 2 -29.82 63.88 63.05
C ALA A 2 -30.52 62.74 62.28
N VAL A 3 -30.24 62.63 60.99
CA VAL A 3 -30.77 61.58 60.11
C VAL A 3 -29.84 60.38 60.25
N SER A 4 -30.35 59.21 60.65
CA SER A 4 -29.60 57.96 60.58
C SER A 4 -30.36 56.94 59.73
N SER A 5 -29.75 56.64 58.58
CA SER A 5 -30.15 55.64 57.58
C SER A 5 -30.09 54.22 58.14
N PRO A 6 -30.94 53.28 57.69
CA PRO A 6 -30.66 51.86 57.84
C PRO A 6 -29.55 51.47 56.86
N SER A 7 -28.51 50.83 57.39
CA SER A 7 -27.39 50.30 56.64
C SER A 7 -27.83 49.05 55.89
N THR A 8 -28.15 49.19 54.60
CA THR A 8 -28.36 48.06 53.69
C THR A 8 -27.04 47.31 53.55
N LEU A 9 -26.96 46.11 54.11
CA LEU A 9 -25.82 45.20 53.93
C LEU A 9 -25.76 44.81 52.44
N MET A 10 -24.92 45.48 51.66
CA MET A 10 -24.57 45.02 50.32
C MET A 10 -23.71 43.77 50.45
N PHE A 11 -24.31 42.60 50.22
CA PHE A 11 -23.54 41.40 49.91
C PHE A 11 -22.85 41.62 48.56
N LEU A 12 -21.55 41.96 48.61
CA LEU A 12 -20.64 41.84 47.49
C LEU A 12 -20.50 40.36 47.15
N VAL A 13 -21.33 39.87 46.23
CA VAL A 13 -21.05 38.61 45.53
C VAL A 13 -19.88 38.90 44.60
N LEU A 14 -18.67 38.53 45.03
CA LEU A 14 -17.52 38.42 44.15
C LEU A 14 -17.80 37.29 43.16
N ILE A 15 -18.42 37.64 42.03
CA ILE A 15 -18.45 36.75 40.87
C ILE A 15 -17.02 36.76 40.34
N SER A 16 -16.22 35.78 40.72
CA SER A 16 -14.96 35.49 40.05
C SER A 16 -15.29 35.23 38.58
N SER A 17 -15.00 36.18 37.70
CA SER A 17 -15.16 36.04 36.27
C SER A 17 -14.03 35.14 35.73
N SER A 18 -14.12 33.85 36.02
CA SER A 18 -13.50 32.81 35.20
C SER A 18 -14.61 32.08 34.45
N SER A 19 -15.48 32.84 33.79
CA SER A 19 -16.28 32.28 32.70
C SER A 19 -15.38 32.24 31.48
N SER A 20 -14.50 31.23 31.44
CA SER A 20 -14.19 30.60 30.16
C SER A 20 -15.51 30.00 29.70
N ALA A 21 -16.34 30.81 29.04
CA ALA A 21 -17.38 30.27 28.20
C ALA A 21 -16.63 29.42 27.17
N LEU A 22 -16.52 28.12 27.43
CA LEU A 22 -16.33 27.17 26.36
C LEU A 22 -17.49 27.45 25.43
N LEU A 23 -17.19 28.12 24.32
CA LEU A 23 -17.92 27.89 23.10
C LEU A 23 -17.78 26.39 22.86
N VAL A 24 -18.74 25.63 23.38
CA VAL A 24 -19.10 24.37 22.75
C VAL A 24 -19.60 24.83 21.40
N ALA A 25 -18.67 24.92 20.45
CA ALA A 25 -19.00 24.86 19.05
C ALA A 25 -19.99 23.69 18.92
N PRO A 26 -21.06 23.81 18.13
CA PRO A 26 -21.84 22.63 17.81
C PRO A 26 -20.81 21.58 17.39
N ALA A 27 -20.81 20.43 18.05
CA ALA A 27 -19.99 19.31 17.68
C ALA A 27 -20.47 18.91 16.28
N GLY A 28 -19.97 19.61 15.27
CA GLY A 28 -19.88 19.10 13.94
C GLY A 28 -19.14 17.77 14.07
N PRO A 29 -19.53 16.76 13.30
CA PRO A 29 -18.85 15.47 13.32
C PRO A 29 -17.34 15.73 13.22
N ASN A 30 -16.59 15.31 14.25
CA ASN A 30 -15.13 15.34 14.20
C ASN A 30 -14.75 14.52 12.96
N PRO A 31 -14.13 15.13 11.92
CA PRO A 31 -13.81 14.38 10.71
C PRO A 31 -12.97 13.18 11.13
N ASN A 32 -13.45 11.98 10.80
CA ASN A 32 -12.66 10.77 11.01
C ASN A 32 -11.28 11.03 10.38
N TYR A 33 -10.21 10.89 11.16
CA TYR A 33 -8.85 11.19 10.70
C TYR A 33 -8.49 10.40 9.43
N GLU A 34 -9.12 9.24 9.23
CA GLU A 34 -8.98 8.41 8.03
C GLU A 34 -9.54 9.10 6.78
N VAL A 35 -10.58 9.95 6.88
CA VAL A 35 -11.10 10.76 5.76
C VAL A 35 -9.99 11.65 5.22
N VAL A 36 -9.26 12.35 6.09
CA VAL A 36 -8.16 13.23 5.67
C VAL A 36 -7.07 12.42 4.94
N TYR A 37 -6.67 11.28 5.49
CA TYR A 37 -5.64 10.42 4.88
C TYR A 37 -6.09 9.85 3.53
N LEU A 38 -7.32 9.35 3.44
CA LEU A 38 -7.89 8.86 2.18
C LEU A 38 -8.02 9.98 1.13
N MET A 39 -8.38 11.20 1.53
CA MET A 39 -8.41 12.33 0.60
C MET A 39 -7.01 12.72 0.12
N THR A 40 -5.97 12.62 0.94
CA THR A 40 -4.59 12.82 0.46
C THR A 40 -4.16 11.75 -0.54
N ILE A 41 -4.59 10.50 -0.36
CA ILE A 41 -4.38 9.42 -1.33
C ILE A 41 -5.11 9.75 -2.63
N LYS A 42 -6.41 10.07 -2.55
CA LYS A 42 -7.22 10.46 -3.71
C LYS A 42 -6.60 11.61 -4.50
N ASN A 43 -6.06 12.63 -3.83
CA ASN A 43 -5.44 13.78 -4.49
C ASN A 43 -4.14 13.46 -5.25
N LEU A 44 -3.51 12.32 -4.98
CA LEU A 44 -2.33 11.86 -5.72
C LEU A 44 -2.67 10.79 -6.77
N LEU A 45 -3.92 10.34 -6.82
CA LEU A 45 -4.43 9.43 -7.83
C LEU A 45 -5.17 10.21 -8.91
N GLU A 46 -5.05 9.71 -10.12
CA GLU A 46 -5.84 10.14 -11.26
C GLU A 46 -6.92 9.07 -11.50
N ASP A 47 -8.18 9.50 -11.58
CA ASP A 47 -9.34 8.62 -11.66
C ASP A 47 -10.18 8.95 -12.91
N PRO A 48 -9.78 8.43 -14.08
CA PRO A 48 -10.49 8.72 -15.34
C PRO A 48 -11.89 8.09 -15.40
N GLN A 49 -12.18 7.09 -14.55
CA GLN A 49 -13.46 6.38 -14.54
C GLN A 49 -14.42 6.89 -13.45
N GLY A 50 -13.95 7.80 -12.58
CA GLY A 50 -14.75 8.34 -11.48
C GLY A 50 -15.11 7.31 -10.42
N VAL A 51 -14.31 6.25 -10.23
CA VAL A 51 -14.59 5.21 -9.23
C VAL A 51 -14.45 5.73 -7.79
N LEU A 52 -13.63 6.76 -7.58
CA LEU A 52 -13.41 7.47 -6.31
C LEU A 52 -14.36 8.67 -6.15
N LYS A 53 -15.38 8.82 -7.01
CA LYS A 53 -16.26 10.00 -7.04
C LYS A 53 -16.99 10.24 -5.71
N ASN A 54 -17.40 9.19 -4.99
CA ASN A 54 -18.10 9.33 -3.72
C ASN A 54 -17.19 9.54 -2.50
N TRP A 55 -15.87 9.62 -2.70
CA TRP A 55 -14.94 10.00 -1.63
C TRP A 55 -15.03 11.51 -1.40
N ASP A 56 -15.44 11.92 -0.20
CA ASP A 56 -15.76 13.31 0.12
C ASP A 56 -15.08 13.76 1.41
N MET A 57 -14.33 14.86 1.35
CA MET A 57 -13.67 15.46 2.52
C MET A 57 -14.67 15.88 3.61
N MET A 58 -15.92 16.15 3.23
CA MET A 58 -16.98 16.53 4.16
C MET A 58 -17.72 15.32 4.77
N SER A 59 -17.40 14.09 4.35
CA SER A 59 -18.01 12.89 4.93
C SER A 59 -17.56 12.70 6.38
N VAL A 60 -18.49 12.22 7.21
CA VAL A 60 -18.20 11.79 8.58
C VAL A 60 -17.57 10.41 8.59
N ASP A 61 -17.99 9.57 7.66
CA ASP A 61 -17.65 8.15 7.62
C ASP A 61 -17.11 7.78 6.22
N PRO A 62 -15.87 7.28 6.12
CA PRO A 62 -15.33 6.77 4.86
C PRO A 62 -15.82 5.35 4.53
N CYS A 63 -16.53 4.67 5.44
CA CYS A 63 -16.96 3.28 5.25
C CYS A 63 -18.07 3.12 4.19
N ASP A 64 -18.78 4.20 3.85
CA ASP A 64 -19.74 4.24 2.74
C ASP A 64 -19.08 4.52 1.38
N TRP A 65 -17.77 4.73 1.35
CA TRP A 65 -17.06 5.06 0.13
C TRP A 65 -16.80 3.83 -0.73
N ASN A 66 -16.81 4.03 -2.05
CA ASN A 66 -16.47 2.96 -2.96
C ASN A 66 -15.06 2.46 -2.67
N LEU A 67 -14.83 1.16 -2.77
CA LEU A 67 -13.51 0.54 -2.66
C LEU A 67 -12.90 0.59 -1.25
N VAL A 68 -13.63 1.13 -0.26
CA VAL A 68 -13.27 1.15 1.16
C VAL A 68 -14.06 0.07 1.89
N THR A 69 -13.44 -0.64 2.83
CA THR A 69 -14.15 -1.51 3.76
C THR A 69 -13.62 -1.29 5.16
N CYS A 70 -14.53 -1.27 6.12
CA CYS A 70 -14.23 -1.01 7.52
C CYS A 70 -14.46 -2.22 8.43
N SER A 71 -13.84 -2.18 9.60
CA SER A 71 -14.14 -3.08 10.71
C SER A 71 -15.47 -2.71 11.38
N PRO A 72 -16.02 -3.56 12.26
CA PRO A 72 -17.19 -3.22 13.08
C PRO A 72 -17.04 -1.96 13.94
N GLU A 73 -15.80 -1.55 14.23
CA GLU A 73 -15.44 -0.33 14.96
C GLU A 73 -15.32 0.92 14.05
N ASN A 74 -15.76 0.83 12.79
CA ASN A 74 -15.68 1.89 11.77
C ASN A 74 -14.25 2.37 11.47
N LEU A 75 -13.30 1.43 11.48
CA LEU A 75 -11.90 1.69 11.11
C LEU A 75 -11.62 1.11 9.72
N VAL A 76 -10.90 1.84 8.87
CA VAL A 76 -10.57 1.40 7.52
C VAL A 76 -9.62 0.20 7.59
N THR A 77 -10.07 -0.94 7.06
CA THR A 77 -9.30 -2.19 7.06
C THR A 77 -8.93 -2.65 5.66
N ARG A 78 -9.63 -2.18 4.61
CA ARG A 78 -9.34 -2.62 3.23
C ARG A 78 -9.50 -1.48 2.24
N LEU A 79 -8.56 -1.40 1.31
CA LEU A 79 -8.62 -0.58 0.12
C LEU A 79 -8.43 -1.48 -1.11
N GLU A 80 -9.49 -1.62 -1.90
CA GLU A 80 -9.57 -2.62 -2.96
C GLU A 80 -10.03 -2.01 -4.28
N ALA A 81 -9.07 -1.67 -5.15
CA ALA A 81 -9.31 -1.05 -6.44
C ALA A 81 -8.69 -1.82 -7.63
N PRO A 82 -8.84 -3.15 -7.74
CA PRO A 82 -8.22 -3.90 -8.83
C PRO A 82 -8.85 -3.55 -10.19
N GLY A 83 -8.04 -3.33 -11.22
CA GLY A 83 -8.55 -3.17 -12.58
C GLY A 83 -9.38 -1.91 -12.81
N ARG A 84 -9.11 -0.81 -12.09
CA ARG A 84 -9.92 0.42 -12.13
C ARG A 84 -9.35 1.53 -13.01
N ASN A 85 -8.26 1.24 -13.74
CA ASN A 85 -7.58 2.19 -14.61
C ASN A 85 -7.13 3.47 -13.86
N LEU A 86 -6.78 3.33 -12.57
CA LEU A 86 -6.25 4.42 -11.76
C LEU A 86 -4.81 4.72 -12.17
N SER A 87 -4.44 5.98 -12.29
CA SER A 87 -3.06 6.45 -12.49
C SER A 87 -2.61 7.38 -11.36
N GLY A 88 -1.49 8.08 -11.52
CA GLY A 88 -0.89 8.90 -10.46
C GLY A 88 0.09 8.10 -9.60
N ARG A 89 0.19 8.43 -8.30
CA ARG A 89 1.16 7.81 -7.37
C ARG A 89 0.55 7.46 -6.03
N LEU A 90 1.09 6.42 -5.38
CA LEU A 90 0.68 6.05 -4.03
C LEU A 90 1.22 7.06 -3.01
N SER A 91 0.36 7.57 -2.12
CA SER A 91 0.75 8.55 -1.11
C SER A 91 1.54 7.92 0.05
N PRO A 92 2.62 8.56 0.54
CA PRO A 92 3.28 8.16 1.78
C PRO A 92 2.36 8.19 3.02
N THR A 93 1.30 9.02 3.00
CA THR A 93 0.31 9.11 4.10
C THR A 93 -0.50 7.82 4.31
N ILE A 94 -0.33 6.82 3.43
CA ILE A 94 -0.91 5.48 3.59
C ILE A 94 -0.55 4.87 4.95
N GLU A 95 0.63 5.19 5.52
CA GLU A 95 1.04 4.67 6.84
C GLU A 95 0.08 5.00 7.98
N ASN A 96 -0.71 6.06 7.84
CA ASN A 96 -1.62 6.50 8.88
C ASN A 96 -2.91 5.66 8.94
N LEU A 97 -3.18 4.84 7.91
CA LEU A 97 -4.26 3.84 7.94
C LEU A 97 -3.79 2.61 8.73
N THR A 98 -3.54 2.80 10.02
CA THR A 98 -2.83 1.82 10.86
C THR A 98 -3.56 0.47 11.03
N ASN A 99 -4.87 0.44 10.77
CA ASN A 99 -5.71 -0.76 10.78
C ASN A 99 -5.82 -1.44 9.41
N LEU A 100 -5.16 -0.92 8.38
CA LEU A 100 -5.24 -1.47 7.02
C LEU A 100 -4.67 -2.89 6.98
N GLU A 101 -5.52 -3.84 6.63
CA GLU A 101 -5.19 -5.25 6.49
C GLU A 101 -4.94 -5.65 5.03
N LEU A 102 -5.69 -5.07 4.09
CA LEU A 102 -5.56 -5.37 2.66
C LEU A 102 -5.39 -4.09 1.83
N LEU A 103 -4.35 -4.07 1.01
CA LEU A 103 -4.13 -3.06 -0.01
C LEU A 103 -4.01 -3.75 -1.37
N LEU A 104 -5.07 -3.70 -2.16
CA LEU A 104 -5.20 -4.38 -3.46
C LEU A 104 -5.41 -3.35 -4.56
N LEU A 105 -4.35 -3.06 -5.32
CA LEU A 105 -4.32 -2.06 -6.39
C LEU A 105 -3.84 -2.65 -7.73
N GLN A 106 -3.89 -3.97 -7.87
CA GLN A 106 -3.36 -4.65 -9.07
C GLN A 106 -4.12 -4.31 -10.35
N ASN A 107 -3.42 -4.43 -11.48
CA ASN A 107 -3.96 -4.14 -12.82
C ASN A 107 -4.46 -2.68 -12.95
N ASN A 108 -3.64 -1.72 -12.51
CA ASN A 108 -3.88 -0.30 -12.71
C ASN A 108 -2.70 0.32 -13.46
N ASN A 109 -2.70 1.65 -13.58
CA ASN A 109 -1.69 2.43 -14.27
C ASN A 109 -0.93 3.34 -13.27
N ILE A 110 -0.84 2.91 -11.99
CA ILE A 110 -0.20 3.69 -10.92
C ILE A 110 1.32 3.67 -11.12
N THR A 111 1.96 4.82 -10.95
CA THR A 111 3.40 5.02 -11.11
C THR A 111 4.03 5.61 -9.85
N GLY A 112 5.32 5.96 -9.93
CA GLY A 112 6.12 6.42 -8.81
C GLY A 112 6.86 5.28 -8.09
N PRO A 113 7.70 5.62 -7.10
CA PRO A 113 8.28 4.63 -6.21
C PRO A 113 7.23 4.06 -5.24
N ILE A 114 7.47 2.83 -4.77
CA ILE A 114 6.74 2.29 -3.62
C ILE A 114 7.16 3.10 -2.38
N PRO A 115 6.24 3.80 -1.69
CA PRO A 115 6.60 4.54 -0.48
C PRO A 115 7.05 3.58 0.62
N ALA A 116 8.16 3.91 1.29
CA ALA A 116 8.70 3.08 2.38
C ALA A 116 7.73 3.00 3.57
N GLU A 117 6.86 4.00 3.69
CA GLU A 117 5.77 4.15 4.63
C GLU A 117 4.77 2.98 4.59
N VAL A 118 4.61 2.30 3.44
CA VAL A 118 3.81 1.06 3.35
C VAL A 118 4.29 0.01 4.35
N GLY A 119 5.60 -0.04 4.63
CA GLY A 119 6.18 -0.96 5.61
C GLY A 119 5.84 -0.66 7.06
N LYS A 120 5.20 0.49 7.38
CA LYS A 120 4.73 0.83 8.74
C LYS A 120 3.32 0.31 9.03
N LEU A 121 2.62 -0.23 8.04
CA LEU A 121 1.28 -0.80 8.19
C LEU A 121 1.32 -2.13 8.94
N ALA A 122 1.40 -2.07 10.27
CA ALA A 122 1.65 -3.23 11.12
C ALA A 122 0.57 -4.34 11.00
N GLN A 123 -0.65 -3.98 10.59
CA GLN A 123 -1.77 -4.91 10.39
C GLN A 123 -1.89 -5.45 8.96
N LEU A 124 -1.06 -4.99 8.01
CA LEU A 124 -1.21 -5.35 6.59
C LEU A 124 -0.90 -6.83 6.36
N LYS A 125 -1.92 -7.61 6.00
CA LYS A 125 -1.88 -9.05 5.73
C LYS A 125 -1.68 -9.36 4.25
N LYS A 126 -2.09 -8.47 3.35
CA LYS A 126 -1.91 -8.64 1.90
C LYS A 126 -1.62 -7.32 1.22
N LEU A 127 -0.59 -7.33 0.39
CA LEU A 127 -0.24 -6.26 -0.53
C LEU A 127 -0.21 -6.81 -1.95
N ASP A 128 -1.06 -6.29 -2.82
CA ASP A 128 -1.05 -6.63 -4.25
C ASP A 128 -1.04 -5.34 -5.06
N ILE A 129 0.11 -5.01 -5.61
CA ILE A 129 0.32 -3.86 -6.50
C ILE A 129 0.86 -4.32 -7.86
N SER A 130 0.63 -5.59 -8.19
CA SER A 130 1.08 -6.19 -9.43
C SER A 130 0.45 -5.53 -10.67
N SER A 131 1.09 -5.67 -11.83
CA SER A 131 0.59 -5.12 -13.09
C SER A 131 0.28 -3.62 -13.00
N ASN A 132 1.31 -2.84 -12.66
CA ASN A 132 1.28 -1.38 -12.57
C ASN A 132 2.59 -0.80 -13.18
N HIS A 133 2.86 0.47 -12.94
CA HIS A 133 4.06 1.18 -13.41
C HIS A 133 4.93 1.70 -12.26
N PHE A 134 4.95 1.01 -11.11
CA PHE A 134 5.85 1.34 -10.01
C PHE A 134 7.31 1.16 -10.44
N TYR A 135 8.20 2.04 -9.98
CA TYR A 135 9.63 2.01 -10.33
C TYR A 135 10.53 2.27 -9.12
N GLY A 136 11.85 2.14 -9.31
CA GLY A 136 12.82 2.30 -8.24
C GLY A 136 12.97 1.03 -7.40
N GLU A 137 13.70 1.15 -6.29
CA GLU A 137 14.00 0.00 -5.43
C GLU A 137 12.81 -0.42 -4.57
N ILE A 138 12.75 -1.72 -4.25
CA ILE A 138 11.79 -2.25 -3.27
C ILE A 138 12.24 -1.82 -1.87
N PRO A 139 11.47 -1.01 -1.12
CA PRO A 139 11.87 -0.59 0.21
C PRO A 139 12.02 -1.78 1.15
N SER A 140 13.10 -1.81 1.93
CA SER A 140 13.34 -2.87 2.92
C SER A 140 12.27 -2.92 4.02
N SER A 141 11.53 -1.84 4.24
CA SER A 141 10.42 -1.79 5.20
C SER A 141 9.24 -2.69 4.77
N VAL A 142 8.98 -2.84 3.47
CA VAL A 142 7.96 -3.76 2.93
C VAL A 142 8.30 -5.22 3.26
N ALA A 143 9.58 -5.50 3.56
CA ALA A 143 10.04 -6.80 4.05
C ALA A 143 9.57 -7.13 5.47
N HIS A 144 9.51 -6.12 6.32
CA HIS A 144 9.37 -6.27 7.76
C HIS A 144 7.92 -6.22 8.26
N LEU A 145 6.94 -6.25 7.36
CA LEU A 145 5.54 -6.37 7.73
C LEU A 145 5.32 -7.69 8.50
N LYS A 146 5.12 -7.57 9.82
CA LYS A 146 5.11 -8.70 10.77
C LYS A 146 3.82 -9.50 10.73
N SER A 147 2.66 -8.87 10.53
CA SER A 147 1.36 -9.56 10.44
C SER A 147 1.29 -10.52 9.24
N LEU A 148 1.97 -10.18 8.15
CA LEU A 148 2.17 -11.02 6.96
C LEU A 148 2.88 -12.35 7.25
N GLN A 149 3.67 -12.45 8.32
CA GLN A 149 4.30 -13.72 8.73
C GLN A 149 3.32 -14.67 9.41
N TYR A 150 2.27 -14.17 10.07
CA TYR A 150 1.27 -15.01 10.73
C TYR A 150 0.31 -15.70 9.74
N PHE A 151 0.19 -15.19 8.51
CA PHE A 151 -0.60 -15.77 7.42
C PHE A 151 0.22 -16.73 6.53
N HIS A 152 1.13 -17.50 7.13
CA HIS A 152 1.94 -18.50 6.42
C HIS A 152 1.14 -19.80 6.21
N CYS A 153 0.16 -19.76 5.31
CA CYS A 153 -0.25 -20.97 4.59
C CYS A 153 0.20 -20.79 3.14
N ALA A 154 1.26 -21.53 2.78
CA ALA A 154 1.82 -21.55 1.44
C ALA A 154 0.72 -21.90 0.45
N LEU A 155 0.35 -20.93 -0.41
CA LEU A 155 -0.33 -21.05 -1.72
C LEU A 155 -0.92 -19.70 -2.19
N LEU A 156 -0.91 -18.65 -1.35
CA LEU A 156 -1.34 -17.30 -1.75
C LEU A 156 -0.19 -16.32 -1.52
N SER A 157 0.45 -15.88 -2.61
CA SER A 157 1.45 -14.81 -2.65
C SER A 157 0.93 -13.58 -1.89
N SER A 158 1.35 -13.40 -0.64
CA SER A 158 0.79 -12.34 0.22
C SER A 158 1.37 -10.95 -0.07
N ARG A 159 2.42 -10.89 -0.92
CA ARG A 159 3.04 -9.67 -1.44
C ARG A 159 3.35 -9.83 -2.92
N ASP A 160 2.45 -9.36 -3.77
CA ASP A 160 2.62 -9.40 -5.21
C ASP A 160 3.01 -8.02 -5.75
N LEU A 161 4.24 -7.95 -6.27
CA LEU A 161 4.85 -6.78 -6.89
C LEU A 161 5.18 -7.05 -8.37
N SER A 162 4.67 -8.13 -8.94
CA SER A 162 5.00 -8.58 -10.29
C SER A 162 4.53 -7.59 -11.36
N TYR A 163 5.12 -7.68 -12.55
CA TYR A 163 4.76 -6.87 -13.72
C TYR A 163 4.71 -5.36 -13.42
N ASN A 164 5.82 -4.84 -12.88
CA ASN A 164 6.08 -3.43 -12.66
C ASN A 164 7.42 -3.03 -13.32
N ASN A 165 7.93 -1.83 -13.06
CA ASN A 165 9.22 -1.33 -13.54
C ASN A 165 10.23 -1.16 -12.39
N LEU A 166 10.15 -2.02 -11.36
CA LEU A 166 11.02 -1.98 -10.18
C LEU A 166 12.46 -2.36 -10.54
N SER A 167 13.42 -1.80 -9.80
CA SER A 167 14.85 -1.91 -10.06
C SER A 167 15.66 -2.29 -8.82
N GLY A 168 16.95 -2.60 -9.02
CA GLY A 168 17.89 -2.83 -7.92
C GLY A 168 17.86 -4.27 -7.40
N PRO A 169 18.60 -4.54 -6.30
CA PRO A 169 18.63 -5.86 -5.71
C PRO A 169 17.31 -6.15 -4.97
N VAL A 170 16.82 -7.39 -5.07
CA VAL A 170 15.81 -7.85 -4.12
C VAL A 170 16.46 -7.89 -2.73
N PRO A 171 15.91 -7.20 -1.71
CA PRO A 171 16.50 -7.22 -0.38
C PRO A 171 16.63 -8.67 0.12
N ARG A 172 17.83 -9.09 0.57
CA ARG A 172 18.13 -10.52 0.85
C ARG A 172 17.17 -11.20 1.82
N LEU A 173 16.57 -10.43 2.74
CA LEU A 173 15.54 -10.87 3.69
C LEU A 173 14.21 -11.28 3.02
N LEU A 174 14.06 -11.06 1.70
CA LEU A 174 12.82 -11.20 0.94
C LEU A 174 12.83 -12.29 -0.12
N ALA A 175 14.00 -12.90 -0.40
CA ALA A 175 14.12 -13.93 -1.42
C ALA A 175 13.20 -15.11 -1.10
N GLY A 176 12.09 -15.26 -1.85
CA GLY A 176 11.09 -16.31 -1.67
C GLY A 176 9.75 -15.87 -1.08
N THR A 177 9.59 -14.62 -0.61
CA THR A 177 8.32 -14.12 -0.04
C THR A 177 7.65 -13.01 -0.84
N LEU A 178 8.33 -12.49 -1.86
CA LEU A 178 7.80 -11.51 -2.80
C LEU A 178 7.66 -12.15 -4.18
N ASN A 179 6.50 -11.98 -4.81
CA ASN A 179 6.39 -12.20 -6.24
C ASN A 179 6.89 -10.94 -6.96
N VAL A 180 8.06 -11.03 -7.60
CA VAL A 180 8.69 -9.91 -8.33
C VAL A 180 8.85 -10.19 -9.82
N ILE A 181 8.20 -11.25 -10.33
CA ILE A 181 8.25 -11.66 -11.73
C ILE A 181 7.85 -10.49 -12.64
N GLY A 182 8.45 -10.38 -13.82
CA GLY A 182 8.05 -9.35 -14.79
C GLY A 182 8.52 -7.93 -14.47
N ASN A 183 9.44 -7.74 -13.52
CA ASN A 183 10.17 -6.49 -13.30
C ASN A 183 11.52 -6.52 -14.05
N PRO A 184 11.69 -5.78 -15.16
CA PRO A 184 12.84 -5.92 -16.04
C PRO A 184 14.16 -5.39 -15.44
N LEU A 185 14.09 -4.53 -14.42
CA LEU A 185 15.27 -3.87 -13.84
C LEU A 185 15.73 -4.48 -12.51
N ILE A 186 15.08 -5.55 -12.03
CA ILE A 186 15.51 -6.27 -10.82
C ILE A 186 16.66 -7.19 -11.15
N LEU A 187 17.76 -7.04 -10.41
CA LEU A 187 18.95 -7.88 -10.54
C LEU A 187 18.64 -9.31 -10.06
N GLY A 188 18.81 -10.30 -10.94
CA GLY A 188 18.61 -11.72 -10.66
C GLY A 188 17.20 -12.25 -10.88
N ALA A 189 16.27 -11.44 -11.40
CA ALA A 189 14.88 -11.88 -11.58
C ALA A 189 14.63 -12.71 -12.85
N ASN A 190 15.52 -12.74 -13.86
CA ASN A 190 15.33 -13.58 -15.07
C ASN A 190 16.56 -13.84 -15.97
N THR A 191 17.80 -13.55 -15.57
CA THR A 191 18.98 -13.92 -16.37
C THR A 191 20.03 -14.50 -15.45
N GLY A 192 20.51 -15.71 -15.77
CA GLY A 192 21.65 -16.35 -15.10
C GLY A 192 22.95 -15.62 -15.36
N GLN A 193 23.03 -14.35 -14.96
CA GLN A 193 24.22 -13.52 -15.08
C GLN A 193 24.77 -13.26 -13.69
N ASP A 194 25.92 -13.89 -13.46
CA ASP A 194 26.79 -13.75 -12.30
C ASP A 194 27.17 -12.28 -12.07
N CYS A 195 26.82 -11.76 -10.89
CA CYS A 195 27.02 -10.36 -10.49
C CYS A 195 28.45 -10.06 -9.99
N SER A 196 29.46 -10.76 -10.49
CA SER A 196 30.86 -10.54 -10.08
C SER A 196 31.61 -9.47 -10.91
N ARG A 197 30.96 -8.80 -11.88
CA ARG A 197 31.61 -7.75 -12.70
C ARG A 197 30.67 -6.65 -13.18
N THR A 198 30.32 -5.71 -12.32
CA THR A 198 30.01 -4.34 -12.80
C THR A 198 30.51 -3.34 -11.78
N ALA A 199 31.62 -2.69 -12.13
CA ALA A 199 32.05 -1.45 -11.49
C ALA A 199 30.98 -0.36 -11.69
N PRO A 200 30.94 0.69 -10.84
CA PRO A 200 29.98 1.78 -10.98
C PRO A 200 30.10 2.42 -12.37
N VAL A 201 28.97 2.53 -13.10
CA VAL A 201 28.92 3.31 -14.34
C VAL A 201 28.99 4.79 -13.95
N PRO A 202 29.97 5.57 -14.44
CA PRO A 202 30.03 6.98 -14.15
C PRO A 202 28.92 7.73 -14.92
N LEU A 203 28.28 8.68 -14.26
CA LEU A 203 27.41 9.66 -14.92
C LEU A 203 28.26 10.51 -15.89
N SER A 204 28.04 10.39 -17.19
CA SER A 204 27.89 11.54 -18.09
C SER A 204 27.71 11.15 -19.56
N SER A 205 26.97 12.04 -20.24
CA SER A 205 27.05 12.38 -21.66
C SER A 205 26.16 11.63 -22.66
N ASN A 206 25.20 12.41 -23.17
CA ASN A 206 24.44 12.20 -24.39
C ASN A 206 25.33 11.82 -25.58
N GLN A 207 25.21 10.62 -26.12
CA GLN A 207 25.62 10.31 -27.49
C GLN A 207 24.63 9.38 -28.21
N LYS A 208 23.80 10.02 -29.04
CA LYS A 208 23.41 9.66 -30.42
C LYS A 208 23.46 8.16 -30.77
N ILE A 209 22.31 7.50 -30.72
CA ILE A 209 22.13 6.14 -31.26
C ILE A 209 22.22 6.21 -32.79
N SER A 210 23.31 5.70 -33.35
CA SER A 210 23.41 5.31 -34.76
C SER A 210 23.21 3.80 -34.85
N GLN A 211 22.38 3.37 -35.80
CA GLN A 211 22.08 1.98 -36.10
C GLN A 211 23.36 1.20 -36.38
N ALA A 212 23.54 0.06 -35.70
CA ALA A 212 24.53 -0.95 -36.06
C ALA A 212 23.82 -2.32 -36.12
N SER A 213 24.09 -3.00 -37.23
CA SER A 213 23.49 -4.23 -37.72
C SER A 213 23.72 -5.46 -36.85
N LEU A 214 22.73 -6.35 -36.92
CA LEU A 214 22.60 -7.70 -36.36
C LEU A 214 23.75 -8.64 -36.81
N PRO A 215 24.40 -9.39 -35.90
CA PRO A 215 25.14 -10.58 -36.29
C PRO A 215 24.22 -11.81 -36.30
N THR A 216 24.20 -12.49 -37.43
CA THR A 216 23.51 -13.76 -37.68
C THR A 216 24.06 -14.89 -36.80
N ALA A 217 23.22 -15.49 -35.96
CA ALA A 217 23.51 -16.74 -35.28
C ALA A 217 22.51 -17.83 -35.73
N LYS A 218 23.04 -18.92 -36.28
CA LYS A 218 22.28 -20.12 -36.69
C LYS A 218 21.72 -20.83 -35.44
N ALA A 219 20.40 -20.95 -35.35
CA ALA A 219 19.75 -21.79 -34.34
C ALA A 219 19.57 -23.23 -34.86
N LYS A 220 20.10 -24.21 -34.11
CA LYS A 220 19.92 -25.65 -34.33
C LYS A 220 18.50 -26.07 -33.90
N SER A 221 17.82 -26.84 -34.75
CA SER A 221 16.50 -27.40 -34.45
C SER A 221 16.60 -28.55 -33.45
N HIS A 222 15.83 -28.49 -32.36
CA HIS A 222 15.53 -29.67 -31.53
C HIS A 222 14.03 -29.95 -31.60
N LYS A 223 13.69 -31.17 -32.03
CA LYS A 223 12.32 -31.70 -32.05
C LYS A 223 11.96 -32.12 -30.64
N PHE A 224 10.87 -31.58 -30.09
CA PHE A 224 10.29 -32.07 -28.83
C PHE A 224 9.08 -32.93 -29.14
N ALA A 225 9.11 -34.18 -28.67
CA ALA A 225 7.96 -35.08 -28.69
C ALA A 225 7.07 -34.79 -27.48
N VAL A 226 5.77 -34.69 -27.72
CA VAL A 226 4.74 -34.55 -26.67
C VAL A 226 4.33 -35.94 -26.24
N ALA A 227 4.58 -36.29 -24.98
CA ALA A 227 4.05 -37.50 -24.36
C ALA A 227 2.79 -37.13 -23.57
N LEU A 228 1.64 -37.69 -23.98
CA LEU A 228 0.40 -37.68 -23.22
C LEU A 228 0.46 -38.85 -22.22
N GLY A 229 0.63 -38.53 -20.94
CA GLY A 229 0.59 -39.50 -19.83
C GLY A 229 -0.64 -39.24 -18.95
N SER A 230 -1.58 -40.17 -18.98
CA SER A 230 -2.81 -40.18 -18.18
C SER A 230 -2.58 -40.67 -16.76
N ALA A 231 -3.21 -39.98 -15.80
CA ALA A 231 -3.66 -40.41 -14.46
C ALA A 231 -2.62 -40.90 -13.43
N ILE A 232 -2.78 -40.48 -12.18
CA ILE A 232 -3.00 -41.35 -11.00
C ILE A 232 -3.41 -40.49 -9.79
N ALA A 233 -4.36 -41.04 -9.04
CA ALA A 233 -5.13 -40.46 -7.97
C ALA A 233 -4.32 -39.99 -6.74
N CYS A 234 -4.86 -38.97 -6.09
CA CYS A 234 -4.47 -38.53 -4.75
C CYS A 234 -4.91 -39.59 -3.73
N VAL A 235 -3.98 -40.39 -3.21
CA VAL A 235 -4.22 -41.26 -2.05
C VAL A 235 -3.75 -40.51 -0.81
N ILE A 236 -4.72 -40.04 -0.01
CA ILE A 236 -4.47 -39.43 1.29
C ILE A 236 -4.28 -40.56 2.30
N PHE A 237 -3.07 -40.70 2.84
CA PHE A 237 -2.86 -41.48 4.06
C PHE A 237 -3.10 -40.58 5.27
N LEU A 238 -4.24 -40.79 5.94
CA LEU A 238 -4.46 -40.29 7.29
C LEU A 238 -3.86 -41.30 8.27
N SER A 239 -2.74 -40.95 8.89
CA SER A 239 -2.21 -41.65 10.05
C SER A 239 -2.59 -40.87 11.32
N PHE A 240 -3.45 -41.46 12.15
CA PHE A 240 -3.70 -41.02 13.52
C PHE A 240 -2.65 -41.66 14.45
N PRO A 241 -2.04 -40.91 15.39
CA PRO A 241 -1.22 -41.52 16.44
C PRO A 241 -2.12 -42.25 17.45
N ILE A 242 -1.73 -43.47 17.79
CA ILE A 242 -2.27 -44.26 18.90
C ILE A 242 -1.37 -44.03 20.11
N SER A 243 -2.03 -43.80 21.25
CA SER A 243 -1.55 -43.61 22.64
C SER A 243 -1.13 -42.20 23.04
#